data_AF-A0A382VYX2-F1
#
_entry.id   AF-A0A382VYX2-F1
#
_cell.length_a   1.000
_cell.length_b   1.000
_cell.length_c   1.000
_cell.angle_alpha   90.00
_cell.angle_beta   90.00
_cell.angle_gamma   90.00
#
_symmetry.space_group_name_H-M   'P 1'
#
loop_
_entity.id
_entity.type
_entity.pdbx_description
1 polymer ?
#
loop_
_entity_poly.entity_id
_entity_poly.type
_entity_poly.pdbx_seq_one_letter_code
_entity_poly.pdbx_strand_id
1 'polypeptide(L)' 'PVQIAEPSWNQIADEDKGLAVETRTQLIDRYCDTNTLILGTHFNTPTGVYIVGGRIGKSIRW' A
#
# COMPACT_ATOMS: atom_id res chain seq x y z
N PRO A 1 -1.65 -6.03 3.27
CA PRO A 1 -0.54 -5.49 4.09
C PRO A 1 -1.00 -4.32 4.96
N VAL A 2 -0.62 -4.31 6.24
CA VAL A 2 -1.01 -3.23 7.19
C VAL A 2 -0.58 -1.85 6.71
N GLN A 3 0.55 -1.75 6.01
CA GLN A 3 1.11 -0.50 5.52
C GLN A 3 0.31 0.16 4.37
N ILE A 4 -0.78 -0.45 3.89
CA ILE A 4 -1.75 0.23 3.02
C ILE A 4 -2.69 1.11 3.86
N ALA A 5 -3.13 0.60 5.00
CA ALA A 5 -3.94 1.37 5.96
C ALA A 5 -3.07 2.36 6.74
N GLU A 6 -1.83 1.98 7.03
CA GLU A 6 -0.87 2.73 7.85
C GLU A 6 0.42 3.04 7.06
N PRO A 7 0.37 3.90 6.04
CA PRO A 7 1.50 4.14 5.14
C PRO A 7 2.73 4.73 5.84
N SER A 8 2.52 5.46 6.93
CA SER A 8 3.57 6.08 7.76
C SER A 8 4.38 5.09 8.61
N TRP A 9 3.96 3.83 8.71
CA TRP A 9 4.65 2.83 9.51
C TRP A 9 5.88 2.30 8.77
N ASN A 10 7.04 2.38 9.43
CA ASN A 10 8.31 1.90 8.91
C ASN A 10 8.41 0.37 8.94
N GLN A 11 9.27 -0.19 8.08
CA GLN A 11 9.64 -1.59 8.11
C GLN A 11 11.16 -1.73 8.34
N ILE A 12 11.57 -2.77 9.07
CA ILE A 12 12.96 -2.93 9.54
C ILE A 12 13.98 -3.19 8.41
N ALA A 13 13.52 -3.76 7.29
CA ALA A 13 14.29 -4.04 6.10
C ALA A 13 14.29 -2.87 5.09
N ASP A 14 13.63 -1.75 5.39
CA ASP A 14 13.82 -0.51 4.63
C ASP A 14 15.19 0.10 4.99
N GLU A 15 16.08 0.23 4.00
CA GLU A 15 17.40 0.86 4.17
C GLU A 15 17.26 2.35 4.53
N ASP A 16 16.41 3.07 3.80
CA ASP A 16 15.97 4.42 4.12
C ASP A 16 14.47 4.42 4.44
N LYS A 17 14.17 4.49 5.75
CA LYS A 17 12.81 4.48 6.28
C LYS A 17 11.99 5.69 5.84
N GLY A 18 12.62 6.86 5.75
CA GLY A 18 11.94 8.10 5.34
C GLY A 18 11.52 8.02 3.89
N LEU A 19 12.44 7.64 3.02
CA LEU A 19 12.18 7.46 1.59
C LEU A 19 11.15 6.35 1.33
N ALA A 20 11.19 5.26 2.09
CA ALA A 20 10.23 4.16 1.96
C ALA A 20 8.81 4.57 2.33
N VAL A 21 8.64 5.32 3.43
CA VAL A 21 7.35 5.90 3.83
C VAL A 21 6.83 6.85 2.76
N GLU A 22 7.66 7.78 2.29
CA GLU A 22 7.27 8.73 1.25
C GLU A 22 6.82 8.02 -0.02
N THR A 23 7.66 7.10 -0.54
CA THR A 23 7.40 6.34 -1.75
C THR A 23 6.09 5.55 -1.67
N ARG A 24 5.87 4.85 -0.55
CA ARG A 24 4.66 4.06 -0.34
C ARG A 24 3.43 4.93 -0.21
N THR A 25 3.51 6.05 0.51
CA THR A 25 2.41 7.01 0.65
C THR A 25 2.02 7.55 -0.72
N GLN A 26 2.98 7.99 -1.54
CA GLN A 26 2.73 8.47 -2.89
C GLN A 26 2.11 7.40 -3.80
N LEU A 27 2.57 6.15 -3.73
CA LEU A 27 2.00 5.04 -4.50
C LEU A 27 0.54 4.81 -4.11
N ILE A 28 0.25 4.74 -2.80
CA ILE A 28 -1.10 4.53 -2.29
C ILE A 28 -2.02 5.69 -2.67
N ASP A 29 -1.56 6.93 -2.54
CA ASP A 29 -2.33 8.12 -2.93
C ASP A 29 -2.62 8.17 -4.43
N ARG A 30 -1.64 7.79 -5.25
CA ARG A 30 -1.76 7.79 -6.71
C ARG A 30 -2.73 6.75 -7.24
N TYR A 31 -2.82 5.57 -6.61
CA TYR A 31 -3.59 4.44 -7.14
C TYR A 31 -4.83 4.08 -6.29
N CYS A 32 -5.10 4.81 -5.21
CA CYS A 32 -6.34 4.65 -4.47
C CYS A 32 -7.54 4.99 -5.36
N ASP A 33 -8.55 4.12 -5.35
CA ASP A 33 -9.80 4.27 -6.09
C ASP A 33 -9.64 4.34 -7.62
N THR A 34 -8.51 3.82 -8.14
CA THR A 34 -8.29 3.62 -9.57
C THR A 34 -8.52 2.15 -9.97
N ASN A 35 -8.63 1.91 -11.29
CA ASN A 35 -8.68 0.55 -11.84
C ASN A 35 -7.29 -0.07 -12.06
N THR A 36 -6.27 0.41 -11.35
CA THR A 36 -4.90 -0.12 -11.44
C THR A 36 -4.75 -1.37 -10.57
N LEU A 37 -4.46 -2.51 -11.18
CA LEU A 37 -4.11 -3.74 -10.46
C LEU A 37 -2.65 -3.65 -9.99
N ILE A 38 -2.42 -3.77 -8.68
CA ILE A 38 -1.09 -3.75 -8.07
C ILE A 38 -0.68 -5.18 -7.69
N LEU A 39 0.50 -5.59 -8.14
CA LEU A 39 1.11 -6.88 -7.79
C LEU A 39 2.17 -6.64 -6.71
N GLY A 40 1.92 -7.11 -5.49
CA GLY A 40 2.87 -7.02 -4.39
C GLY A 40 3.61 -8.35 -4.18
N THR A 41 4.95 -8.32 -4.15
CA THR A 41 5.78 -9.52 -3.89
C THR A 41 5.58 -10.12 -2.50
N HIS A 42 5.08 -9.32 -1.55
CA HIS A 42 4.83 -9.72 -0.16
C HIS A 42 3.34 -9.60 0.21
N PHE A 43 2.44 -9.58 -0.78
CA PHE A 43 1.00 -9.64 -0.53
C PHE A 43 0.60 -11.12 -0.34
N ASN A 44 -0.48 -11.38 0.39
CA ASN A 44 -1.01 -12.74 0.50
C ASN A 44 -1.55 -13.19 -0.86
N THR A 45 -1.54 -14.50 -1.12
CA THR A 45 -2.14 -15.05 -2.36
C THR A 45 -3.67 -14.92 -2.32
N PRO A 46 -4.34 -14.49 -3.41
CA PRO A 46 -3.75 -13.96 -4.66
C PRO A 46 -3.11 -12.58 -4.46
N THR A 47 -1.92 -12.38 -5.04
CA THR A 47 -1.07 -11.20 -4.76
C THR A 47 -1.51 -9.91 -5.46
N GLY A 48 -2.41 -10.01 -6.44
CA GLY A 48 -2.96 -8.87 -7.16
C GLY A 48 -4.13 -8.24 -6.40
N VAL A 49 -4.05 -6.93 -6.16
CA VAL A 49 -5.07 -6.17 -5.43
C VAL A 49 -5.32 -4.81 -6.04
N TYR A 50 -6.49 -4.24 -5.77
CA TYR A 50 -6.82 -2.83 -5.95
C TYR A 50 -6.74 -2.11 -4.60
N ILE A 51 -6.27 -0.87 -4.60
CA ILE A 51 -6.32 -0.01 -3.41
C ILE A 51 -7.63 0.76 -3.44
N VAL A 52 -8.39 0.70 -2.34
CA VAL A 52 -9.70 1.35 -2.23
C VAL A 52 -9.76 2.21 -0.96
N GLY A 53 -10.42 3.35 -1.07
CA GLY A 53 -10.74 4.23 0.05
C GLY A 53 -12.03 3.79 0.74
N GLY A 54 -12.03 3.74 2.07
CA GLY A 54 -13.20 3.45 2.89
C GLY A 54 -13.38 4.46 4.03
N ARG A 55 -14.51 4.35 4.75
CA ARG A 55 -14.83 5.24 5.89
C ARG A 55 -13.78 5.22 7.01
N ILE A 56 -13.00 4.14 7.11
CA ILE A 56 -11.99 3.92 8.16
C ILE A 56 -10.55 4.07 7.65
N GLY A 57 -10.36 4.53 6.41
CA GLY A 57 -9.06 4.63 5.76
C GLY A 57 -8.94 3.77 4.50
N LYS A 58 -7.72 3.62 4.00
CA LYS A 58 -7.43 2.88 2.76
C LYS A 58 -7.24 1.39 3.04
N SER A 59 -7.71 0.55 2.14
CA SER A 59 -7.59 -0.90 2.24
C SER A 59 -7.33 -1.53 0.87
N ILE A 60 -7.21 -2.86 0.85
CA ILE A 60 -7.09 -3.63 -0.39
C ILE A 60 -8.40 -4.34 -0.70
N ARG A 61 -8.67 -4.51 -2.00
CA ARG A 61 -9.74 -5.36 -2.55
C ARG A 61 -9.13 -6.31 -3.57
N TRP A 62 -9.54 -7.57 -3.55
CA TRP A 62 -9.21 -8.56 -4.58
C TRP A 62 -10.19 -8.46 -5.76
#